data_AF-A0A2T9IX02-F1
#
_entry.id   AF-A0A2T9IX02-F1
#
_cell.length_a   1.000
_cell.length_b   1.000
_cell.length_c   1.000
_cell.angle_alpha   90.00
_cell.angle_beta   90.00
_cell.angle_gamma   90.00
#
_symmetry.space_group_name_H-M   'P 1'
#
loop_
_entity.id
_entity.type
_entity.pdbx_description
1 polymer ?
#
loop_
_entity_poly.entity_id
_entity_poly.type
_entity_poly.pdbx_seq_one_letter_code
_entity_poly.pdbx_strand_id
1 'polypeptide(L)'
;MSLAACSKGGETSGEGAAAPPPAPPPTPAEKAAALAALPAPYNTGDLLNGQSKFALCRSCHTITPGGPNMTGPNLYGVFGRKAGTHPKYAYSDAVKNAGFTWDAEHLDHWLDNPRTFLPGTKMTFAGLSNPKDRIDLIAYLKVETGYTPEPSAATAPATPPPAPSAP
;
A
#
# COMPACT_ATOMS: atom_id res chain seq x y z
N MET A 1 -39.56 54.50 -15.81
CA MET A 1 -40.04 53.43 -14.92
C MET A 1 -39.36 52.13 -15.33
N SER A 2 -38.58 51.56 -14.40
CA SER A 2 -38.08 50.16 -14.27
C SER A 2 -37.41 49.47 -15.48
N LEU A 3 -36.07 49.26 -15.45
CA LEU A 3 -35.32 48.05 -14.99
C LEU A 3 -35.44 46.86 -15.97
N ALA A 4 -34.45 46.04 -16.33
CA ALA A 4 -33.04 45.83 -15.97
C ALA A 4 -32.40 44.90 -17.04
N ALA A 5 -31.08 44.74 -16.98
CA ALA A 5 -30.22 43.97 -17.88
C ALA A 5 -30.35 42.44 -17.79
N CYS A 6 -29.97 41.72 -18.86
CA CYS A 6 -29.52 40.33 -18.81
C CYS A 6 -28.16 40.16 -19.50
N SER A 7 -27.22 39.59 -18.75
CA SER A 7 -25.87 39.21 -19.15
C SER A 7 -25.72 37.69 -18.96
N LYS A 8 -24.83 37.09 -19.76
CA LYS A 8 -24.18 35.78 -19.56
C LYS A 8 -25.11 34.56 -19.67
N GLY A 9 -24.74 33.44 -20.28
CA GLY A 9 -23.46 32.87 -20.67
C GLY A 9 -23.67 31.36 -20.61
N GLY A 10 -23.28 30.64 -21.67
CA GLY A 10 -23.30 29.18 -21.64
C GLY A 10 -22.19 28.65 -20.74
N GLU A 11 -22.44 27.52 -20.09
CA GLU A 11 -21.43 26.48 -19.89
C GLU A 11 -22.14 25.20 -19.44
N THR A 12 -21.77 24.12 -20.11
CA THR A 12 -22.28 22.77 -20.04
C THR A 12 -22.05 22.14 -18.66
N SER A 13 -23.14 21.67 -18.05
CA SER A 13 -23.12 20.78 -16.89
C SER A 13 -22.50 19.43 -17.27
N GLY A 14 -21.21 19.26 -16.98
CA GLY A 14 -20.60 17.97 -16.73
C GLY A 14 -20.44 17.80 -15.23
N GLU A 15 -21.51 17.35 -14.57
CA GLU A 15 -21.54 16.99 -13.15
C GLU A 15 -20.50 15.88 -12.93
N GLY A 16 -19.34 16.25 -12.40
CA GLY A 16 -18.34 15.30 -11.96
C GLY A 16 -18.95 14.47 -10.84
N ALA A 17 -19.18 13.18 -11.10
CA ALA A 17 -19.59 12.24 -10.08
C ALA A 17 -18.58 12.29 -8.92
N ALA A 18 -18.99 12.92 -7.82
CA ALA A 18 -18.23 12.91 -6.59
C ALA A 18 -17.98 11.44 -6.21
N ALA A 19 -16.71 11.11 -5.97
CA ALA A 19 -16.34 9.77 -5.50
C ALA A 19 -17.15 9.45 -4.23
N PRO A 20 -17.60 8.20 -4.06
CA PRO A 20 -18.33 7.80 -2.86
C PRO A 20 -17.48 8.13 -1.61
N PRO A 21 -18.12 8.49 -0.48
CA PRO A 21 -17.40 8.78 0.75
C PRO A 21 -16.51 7.59 1.13
N PRO A 22 -15.31 7.84 1.69
CA PRO A 22 -14.42 6.77 2.10
C PRO A 22 -15.14 5.85 3.09
N ALA A 23 -14.99 4.53 2.89
CA ALA A 23 -15.53 3.55 3.82
C ALA A 23 -15.02 3.82 5.25
N PRO A 24 -15.85 3.59 6.29
CA PRO A 24 -15.40 3.74 7.66
C PRO A 24 -14.21 2.80 7.96
N PRO A 25 -13.32 3.18 8.90
CA PRO A 25 -12.23 2.31 9.30
C PRO A 25 -12.77 1.01 9.94
N PRO A 26 -12.07 -0.12 9.80
CA PRO A 26 -12.51 -1.39 10.37
C PRO A 26 -12.50 -1.34 11.90
N THR A 27 -13.51 -1.96 12.51
CA THR A 27 -13.66 -2.15 13.96
C THR A 27 -12.59 -3.12 14.50
N PRO A 28 -12.33 -3.11 15.82
CA PRO A 28 -11.39 -4.07 16.43
C PRO A 28 -11.73 -5.54 16.13
N ALA A 29 -13.02 -5.90 16.09
CA ALA A 29 -13.47 -7.25 15.78
C ALA A 29 -13.17 -7.64 14.32
N GLU A 30 -13.42 -6.72 13.37
CA GLU A 30 -13.08 -6.94 11.96
C GLU A 30 -11.57 -7.06 11.75
N LYS A 31 -10.77 -6.24 12.45
CA LYS A 31 -9.31 -6.35 12.43
C LYS A 31 -8.82 -7.69 12.96
N ALA A 32 -9.39 -8.16 14.07
CA ALA A 32 -9.06 -9.46 14.65
C ALA A 32 -9.43 -10.63 13.72
N ALA A 33 -10.61 -10.57 13.09
CA ALA A 33 -11.03 -11.56 12.10
C ALA A 33 -10.12 -11.56 10.86
N ALA A 34 -9.78 -10.37 10.35
CA ALA A 34 -8.87 -10.23 9.22
C ALA A 34 -7.48 -10.79 9.54
N LEU A 35 -6.94 -10.53 10.74
CA LEU A 35 -5.68 -11.10 11.21
C LEU A 35 -5.75 -12.63 11.26
N ALA A 36 -6.78 -13.19 11.87
CA ALA A 36 -6.93 -14.65 12.00
C ALA A 36 -7.04 -15.37 10.65
N ALA A 37 -7.57 -14.68 9.62
CA ALA A 37 -7.72 -15.22 8.27
C ALA A 37 -6.45 -15.11 7.39
N LEU A 38 -5.38 -14.48 7.87
CA LEU A 38 -4.13 -14.38 7.12
C LEU A 38 -3.44 -15.77 7.00
N PRO A 39 -2.58 -15.98 5.99
CA PRO A 39 -1.69 -17.12 6.00
C PRO A 39 -0.61 -16.97 7.09
N ALA A 40 -0.13 -18.10 7.63
CA ALA A 40 1.06 -18.10 8.48
C ALA A 40 2.27 -17.54 7.71
N PRO A 41 3.22 -16.85 8.39
CA PRO A 41 3.26 -16.57 9.82
C PRO A 41 2.47 -15.31 10.25
N TYR A 42 1.75 -14.66 9.35
CA TYR A 42 1.14 -13.34 9.60
C TYR A 42 -0.13 -13.41 10.45
N ASN A 43 -0.79 -14.57 10.52
CA ASN A 43 -2.01 -14.78 11.31
C ASN A 43 -1.84 -14.66 12.82
N THR A 44 -0.60 -14.67 13.31
CA THR A 44 -0.25 -14.44 14.71
C THR A 44 0.59 -13.17 14.90
N GLY A 45 0.60 -12.26 13.92
CA GLY A 45 1.33 -11.01 14.00
C GLY A 45 0.79 -10.09 15.10
N ASP A 46 1.69 -9.36 15.77
CA ASP A 46 1.33 -8.34 16.76
C ASP A 46 1.01 -7.02 16.02
N LEU A 47 -0.28 -6.69 15.93
CA LEU A 47 -0.74 -5.47 15.24
C LEU A 47 -0.29 -4.18 15.93
N LEU A 48 -0.07 -4.18 17.26
CA LEU A 48 0.41 -2.99 17.96
C LEU A 48 1.89 -2.76 17.68
N ASN A 49 2.69 -3.84 17.67
CA ASN A 49 4.08 -3.75 17.22
C ASN A 49 4.13 -3.32 15.74
N GLY A 50 3.33 -3.94 14.87
CA GLY A 50 3.25 -3.59 13.45
C GLY A 50 2.89 -2.12 13.21
N GLN A 51 1.91 -1.59 13.95
CA GLN A 51 1.57 -0.17 13.93
C GLN A 51 2.75 0.71 14.38
N SER A 52 3.47 0.30 15.43
CA SER A 52 4.67 0.99 15.91
C SER A 52 5.76 1.02 14.84
N LYS A 53 6.01 -0.09 14.13
CA LYS A 53 6.96 -0.12 13.01
C LYS A 53 6.50 0.74 11.83
N PHE A 54 5.19 0.79 11.55
CA PHE A 54 4.64 1.68 10.54
C PHE A 54 4.86 3.17 10.86
N ALA A 55 5.13 3.54 12.12
CA ALA A 55 5.49 4.92 12.47
C ALA A 55 6.80 5.39 11.78
N LEU A 56 7.65 4.47 11.33
CA LEU A 56 8.83 4.79 10.50
C LEU A 56 8.45 5.14 9.04
N CYS A 57 7.25 4.74 8.61
CA CYS A 57 6.77 4.87 7.24
C CYS A 57 5.76 6.01 7.07
N ARG A 58 5.02 6.37 8.14
CA ARG A 58 3.89 7.30 8.13
C ARG A 58 4.20 8.74 7.67
N SER A 59 5.46 9.15 7.71
CA SER A 59 5.88 10.47 7.18
C SER A 59 5.90 10.50 5.65
N CYS A 60 6.01 9.33 5.02
CA CYS A 60 6.12 9.19 3.57
C CYS A 60 4.90 8.49 2.95
N HIS A 61 4.12 7.74 3.73
CA HIS A 61 3.04 6.92 3.19
C HIS A 61 1.73 7.11 3.95
N THR A 62 0.65 7.15 3.18
CA THR A 62 -0.71 6.96 3.70
C THR A 62 -1.16 5.52 3.43
N ILE A 63 -2.07 5.01 4.25
CA ILE A 63 -2.60 3.64 4.14
C ILE A 63 -4.13 3.60 4.07
N THR A 64 -4.80 4.75 4.03
CA THR A 64 -6.26 4.81 3.96
C THR A 64 -6.74 4.74 2.50
N PRO A 65 -7.96 4.20 2.24
CA PRO A 65 -8.54 4.20 0.91
C PRO A 65 -8.64 5.63 0.35
N GLY A 66 -8.12 5.85 -0.85
CA GLY A 66 -8.12 7.17 -1.49
C GLY A 66 -7.22 8.23 -0.82
N GLY A 67 -6.37 7.83 0.13
CA GLY A 67 -5.42 8.73 0.78
C GLY A 67 -4.42 9.34 -0.21
N PRO A 68 -3.85 10.52 0.07
CA PRO A 68 -2.94 11.19 -0.83
C PRO A 68 -1.59 10.47 -0.97
N ASN A 69 -0.98 10.61 -2.14
CA ASN A 69 0.44 10.38 -2.33
C ASN A 69 1.23 11.46 -1.59
N MET A 70 2.29 11.07 -0.88
CA MET A 70 3.20 11.99 -0.18
C MET A 70 4.60 11.85 -0.81
N THR A 71 5.67 11.84 0.01
CA THR A 71 7.01 11.44 -0.45
C THR A 71 6.99 10.05 -1.08
N GLY A 72 6.20 9.12 -0.52
CA GLY A 72 5.89 7.80 -1.05
C GLY A 72 4.44 7.70 -1.55
N PRO A 73 4.10 6.65 -2.33
CA PRO A 73 2.72 6.41 -2.77
C PRO A 73 1.80 6.02 -1.61
N ASN A 74 0.50 6.20 -1.77
CA ASN A 74 -0.48 5.54 -0.92
C ASN A 74 -0.36 4.01 -1.03
N LEU A 75 -0.42 3.34 0.12
CA LEU A 75 -0.22 1.90 0.24
C LEU A 75 -1.52 1.10 0.35
N TYR A 76 -2.69 1.74 0.30
CA TYR A 76 -3.95 1.02 0.25
C TYR A 76 -4.01 0.14 -1.00
N GLY A 77 -4.48 -1.10 -0.86
CA GLY A 77 -4.53 -2.10 -1.92
C GLY A 77 -3.17 -2.47 -2.50
N VAL A 78 -2.09 -2.42 -1.70
CA VAL A 78 -0.74 -2.75 -2.19
C VAL A 78 -0.58 -4.22 -2.53
N PHE A 79 -1.13 -5.12 -1.71
CA PHE A 79 -1.04 -6.55 -1.94
C PHE A 79 -1.80 -6.95 -3.22
N GLY A 80 -1.16 -7.69 -4.11
CA GLY A 80 -1.68 -8.06 -5.43
C GLY A 80 -1.48 -6.99 -6.51
N ARG A 81 -0.95 -5.82 -6.17
CA ARG A 81 -0.66 -4.76 -7.15
C ARG A 81 0.73 -4.92 -7.75
N LYS A 82 0.86 -4.77 -9.07
CA LYS A 82 2.16 -4.71 -9.75
C LYS A 82 3.04 -3.58 -9.16
N ALA A 83 4.32 -3.85 -8.97
CA ALA A 83 5.26 -2.84 -8.49
C ALA A 83 5.33 -1.64 -9.44
N GLY A 84 5.39 -0.44 -8.88
CA GLY A 84 5.54 0.80 -9.66
C GLY A 84 4.29 1.28 -10.40
N THR A 85 3.09 0.77 -10.07
CA THR A 85 1.86 1.10 -10.82
C THR A 85 0.78 1.86 -10.04
N HIS A 86 1.02 2.28 -8.79
CA HIS A 86 0.04 3.12 -8.10
C HIS A 86 -0.18 4.41 -8.90
N PRO A 87 -1.44 4.79 -9.20
CA PRO A 87 -1.74 5.91 -10.08
C PRO A 87 -1.21 7.22 -9.50
N LYS A 88 -0.81 8.13 -10.41
CA LYS A 88 -0.41 9.50 -10.06
C LYS A 88 0.76 9.59 -9.07
N TYR A 89 1.62 8.58 -9.01
CA TYR A 89 2.89 8.61 -8.27
C TYR A 89 4.08 8.40 -9.22
N ALA A 90 5.14 9.19 -9.04
CA ALA A 90 6.34 9.16 -9.86
C ALA A 90 7.41 8.24 -9.24
N TYR A 91 7.42 6.98 -9.68
CA TYR A 91 8.38 5.97 -9.23
C TYR A 91 9.80 6.17 -9.78
N SER A 92 10.80 5.57 -9.12
CA SER A 92 12.11 5.36 -9.75
C SER A 92 12.02 4.37 -10.89
N ASP A 93 12.98 4.40 -11.82
CA ASP A 93 13.06 3.43 -12.91
C ASP A 93 13.19 2.00 -12.38
N ALA A 94 13.95 1.80 -11.30
CA ALA A 94 14.09 0.50 -10.63
C ALA A 94 12.73 -0.10 -10.22
N VAL A 95 11.85 0.69 -9.58
CA VAL A 95 10.56 0.18 -9.09
C VAL A 95 9.56 0.00 -10.24
N LYS A 96 9.60 0.86 -11.28
CA LYS A 96 8.77 0.68 -12.50
C LYS A 96 9.12 -0.61 -13.23
N ASN A 97 10.40 -0.96 -13.26
CA ASN A 97 10.93 -2.10 -14.01
C ASN A 97 11.08 -3.37 -13.17
N ALA A 98 10.65 -3.35 -11.90
CA ALA A 98 10.85 -4.46 -10.97
C ALA A 98 10.16 -5.77 -11.39
N GLY A 99 9.13 -5.69 -12.24
CA GLY A 99 8.53 -6.87 -12.90
C GLY A 99 7.67 -7.78 -12.00
N PHE A 100 7.69 -7.59 -10.69
CA PHE A 100 6.91 -8.39 -9.74
C PHE A 100 5.60 -7.71 -9.30
N THR A 101 4.78 -8.51 -8.63
CA THR A 101 3.57 -8.09 -7.91
C THR A 101 3.84 -8.10 -6.42
N TRP A 102 3.36 -7.09 -5.69
CA TRP A 102 3.55 -7.05 -4.24
C TRP A 102 2.76 -8.17 -3.56
N ASP A 103 3.49 -9.10 -2.97
CA ASP A 103 2.99 -10.09 -2.03
C ASP A 103 3.73 -9.93 -0.69
N ALA A 104 3.52 -10.88 0.23
CA ALA A 104 4.12 -10.82 1.55
C ALA A 104 5.63 -11.14 1.53
N GLU A 105 6.09 -11.96 0.59
CA GLU A 105 7.50 -12.36 0.47
C GLU A 105 8.33 -11.21 -0.11
N HIS A 106 7.89 -10.63 -1.23
CA HIS A 106 8.53 -9.44 -1.81
C HIS A 106 8.55 -8.28 -0.84
N LEU A 107 7.47 -8.09 -0.07
CA LEU A 107 7.42 -7.04 0.94
C LEU A 107 8.37 -7.35 2.11
N ASP A 108 8.55 -8.60 2.52
CA ASP A 108 9.53 -8.98 3.55
C ASP A 108 10.96 -8.63 3.12
N HIS A 109 11.36 -9.05 1.92
CA HIS A 109 12.69 -8.74 1.37
C HIS A 109 12.89 -7.23 1.14
N TRP A 110 11.87 -6.53 0.64
CA TRP A 110 11.90 -5.07 0.51
C TRP A 110 12.08 -4.38 1.85
N LEU A 111 11.36 -4.84 2.89
CA LEU A 111 11.43 -4.26 4.22
C LEU A 111 12.74 -4.59 4.91
N ASP A 112 13.38 -5.73 4.64
CA ASP A 112 14.70 -6.07 5.19
C ASP A 112 15.76 -5.07 4.74
N ASN A 113 15.83 -4.80 3.42
CA ASN A 113 16.71 -3.78 2.87
C ASN A 113 16.27 -3.35 1.45
N PRO A 114 15.59 -2.19 1.31
CA PRO A 114 15.08 -1.74 0.01
C PRO A 114 16.18 -1.50 -1.03
N ARG A 115 17.36 -1.05 -0.59
CA ARG A 115 18.44 -0.63 -1.50
C ARG A 115 19.16 -1.81 -2.12
N THR A 116 19.33 -2.91 -1.37
CA THR A 116 19.92 -4.14 -1.91
C THR A 116 18.90 -4.97 -2.68
N PHE A 117 17.63 -4.91 -2.26
CA PHE A 117 16.54 -5.62 -2.95
C PHE A 117 16.21 -5.03 -4.32
N LEU A 118 16.07 -3.70 -4.44
CA LEU A 118 15.98 -3.02 -5.73
C LEU A 118 16.94 -1.82 -5.78
N PRO A 119 18.19 -2.06 -6.21
CA PRO A 119 19.15 -1.00 -6.45
C PRO A 119 18.58 0.08 -7.38
N GLY A 120 18.77 1.35 -7.02
CA GLY A 120 18.19 2.49 -7.74
C GLY A 120 16.77 2.86 -7.31
N THR A 121 16.22 2.23 -6.26
CA THR A 121 15.05 2.79 -5.57
C THR A 121 15.36 4.18 -5.00
N LYS A 122 14.38 5.09 -5.09
CA LYS A 122 14.43 6.41 -4.43
C LYS A 122 13.99 6.36 -2.96
N MET A 123 13.49 5.23 -2.48
CA MET A 123 13.12 5.06 -1.07
C MET A 123 14.38 4.99 -0.20
N THR A 124 14.58 5.97 0.67
CA THR A 124 15.78 6.13 1.50
C THR A 124 15.76 5.32 2.80
N PHE A 125 14.73 4.51 3.02
CA PHE A 125 14.57 3.68 4.20
C PHE A 125 15.73 2.70 4.37
N ALA A 126 16.22 2.56 5.61
CA ALA A 126 17.38 1.71 5.92
C ALA A 126 17.03 0.21 5.95
N GLY A 127 15.77 -0.13 6.24
CA GLY A 127 15.31 -1.50 6.43
C GLY A 127 14.90 -1.82 7.87
N LEU A 128 14.29 -2.99 8.04
CA LEU A 128 13.89 -3.63 9.29
C LEU A 128 14.52 -5.02 9.37
N SER A 129 15.69 -5.09 9.99
CA SER A 129 16.49 -6.32 10.04
C SER A 129 15.90 -7.42 10.92
N ASN A 130 15.03 -7.08 11.87
CA ASN A 130 14.37 -8.06 12.73
C ASN A 130 13.19 -8.72 11.96
N PRO A 131 13.23 -10.05 11.70
CA PRO A 131 12.15 -10.73 10.98
C PRO A 131 10.79 -10.63 11.68
N LYS A 132 10.75 -10.64 13.02
CA LYS A 132 9.49 -10.50 13.77
C LYS A 132 8.84 -9.15 13.54
N ASP A 133 9.64 -8.08 13.49
CA ASP A 133 9.14 -6.73 13.20
C ASP A 133 8.57 -6.62 11.79
N ARG A 134 9.16 -7.32 10.81
CA ARG A 134 8.63 -7.37 9.45
C ARG A 134 7.33 -8.17 9.37
N ILE A 135 7.26 -9.33 10.01
CA ILE A 135 6.03 -10.15 10.09
C ILE A 135 4.89 -9.31 10.68
N ASP A 136 5.14 -8.62 11.80
CA ASP A 136 4.14 -7.80 12.47
C ASP A 136 3.71 -6.60 11.60
N LEU A 137 4.65 -5.94 10.93
CA LEU A 137 4.35 -4.83 10.02
C LEU A 137 3.54 -5.31 8.79
N ILE A 138 3.89 -6.46 8.22
CA ILE A 138 3.16 -7.02 7.07
C ILE A 138 1.75 -7.44 7.48
N ALA A 139 1.58 -8.06 8.65
CA ALA A 139 0.27 -8.38 9.20
C ALA A 139 -0.58 -7.11 9.39
N TYR A 140 0.00 -6.07 10.00
CA TYR A 140 -0.64 -4.76 10.15
C TYR A 140 -1.05 -4.15 8.81
N LEU A 141 -0.15 -4.14 7.82
CA LEU A 141 -0.47 -3.61 6.50
C LEU A 141 -1.58 -4.42 5.82
N LYS A 142 -1.58 -5.76 5.90
CA LYS A 142 -2.67 -6.57 5.33
C LYS A 142 -4.01 -6.16 5.93
N VAL A 143 -4.09 -6.03 7.25
CA VAL A 143 -5.32 -5.63 7.97
C VAL A 143 -5.77 -4.21 7.60
N GLU A 144 -4.85 -3.25 7.49
CA GLU A 144 -5.21 -1.83 7.32
C GLU A 144 -5.32 -1.38 5.86
N THR A 145 -4.80 -2.15 4.90
CA THR A 145 -4.74 -1.73 3.48
C THR A 145 -5.76 -2.44 2.58
N GLY A 146 -6.78 -3.06 3.17
CA GLY A 146 -7.86 -3.71 2.41
C GLY A 146 -7.45 -5.01 1.74
N TYR A 147 -6.45 -5.72 2.29
CA TYR A 147 -6.10 -7.05 1.80
C TYR A 147 -7.28 -7.99 2.02
N THR A 148 -7.71 -8.65 0.94
CA THR A 148 -8.65 -9.77 1.02
C THR A 148 -7.83 -11.04 0.85
N PRO A 149 -7.84 -11.96 1.83
CA PRO A 149 -7.25 -13.28 1.64
C PRO A 149 -7.96 -13.96 0.46
N GLU A 150 -7.22 -14.39 -0.55
CA GLU A 150 -7.82 -15.28 -1.55
C GLU A 150 -8.26 -16.57 -0.84
N PRO A 151 -9.41 -17.16 -1.21
CA PRO A 151 -9.83 -18.45 -0.69
C PRO A 151 -8.83 -19.53 -1.13
N SER A 152 -7.83 -19.76 -0.29
CA SER A 152 -6.89 -20.90 -0.30
C SER A 152 -6.51 -21.42 -1.70
N ALA A 153 -5.91 -20.58 -2.54
CA ALA A 153 -5.11 -21.08 -3.66
C ALA A 153 -3.69 -21.32 -3.15
N ALA A 154 -3.43 -22.56 -2.74
CA ALA A 154 -2.09 -23.09 -2.82
C ALA A 154 -1.58 -22.90 -4.27
N THR A 155 -0.41 -22.28 -4.39
CA THR A 155 0.50 -22.45 -5.54
C THR A 155 0.06 -21.81 -6.87
N ALA A 156 0.23 -20.49 -6.97
CA ALA A 156 0.78 -19.90 -8.20
C ALA A 156 2.19 -19.40 -7.87
N PRO A 157 3.23 -19.69 -8.66
CA PRO A 157 4.56 -19.20 -8.36
C PRO A 157 4.55 -17.69 -8.48
N ALA A 158 4.69 -16.99 -7.34
CA ALA A 158 5.25 -15.65 -7.37
C ALA A 158 6.56 -15.74 -8.16
N THR A 159 6.79 -14.83 -9.11
CA THR A 159 8.14 -14.67 -9.65
C THR A 159 9.05 -14.53 -8.44
N PRO A 160 10.08 -15.38 -8.26
CA PRO A 160 10.87 -15.35 -7.05
C PRO A 160 11.43 -13.94 -6.87
N PRO A 161 11.50 -13.45 -5.62
CA PRO A 161 12.09 -12.16 -5.34
C PRO A 161 13.45 -12.04 -6.02
N PRO A 162 13.83 -10.86 -6.55
CA PRO A 162 15.15 -10.69 -7.12
C PRO A 162 16.19 -11.14 -6.11
N ALA A 163 17.12 -11.99 -6.55
CA ALA A 163 18.20 -12.46 -5.69
C ALA A 163 18.94 -11.25 -5.11
N PRO A 164 19.30 -11.27 -3.82
CA PRO A 164 20.06 -10.18 -3.21
C PRO A 164 21.34 -9.97 -4.04
N SER A 165 21.57 -8.74 -4.48
CA SER A 165 22.83 -8.40 -5.15
C SER A 165 23.95 -8.61 -4.15
N ALA A 166 24.87 -9.53 -4.44
CA ALA A 166 26.08 -9.77 -3.64
C ALA A 166 26.95 -8.50 -3.56
N PRO A 167 27.72 -8.32 -2.48
CA PRO A 167 28.58 -7.13 -2.27
C PRO A 167 29.67 -6.98 -3.33
#